data_AF-A0A934LBU2-F1
#
_entry.id   AF-A0A934LBU2-F1
#
_cell.length_a   1.000
_cell.length_b   1.000
_cell.length_c   1.000
_cell.angle_alpha   90.00
_cell.angle_beta   90.00
_cell.angle_gamma   90.00
#
_symmetry.space_group_name_H-M   'P 1'
#
loop_
_entity.id
_entity.type
_entity.pdbx_description
1 polymer ?
#
loop_
_entity_poly.entity_id
_entity_poly.type
_entity_poly.pdbx_seq_one_letter_code
_entity_poly.pdbx_strand_id
1 'polypeptide(L)' 'MILASQPSKKIVEVEEVAAIAVFLCSDAAASISGTSQSIDGGWTAR' A
#
# COMPACT_ATOMS: atom_id res chain seq x y z
N MET A 1 2.54 -18.99 8.08
CA MET A 1 1.44 -18.80 7.09
C MET A 1 1.45 -17.32 6.74
N ILE A 2 1.59 -16.94 5.46
CA ILE A 2 1.80 -15.54 5.02
C ILE A 2 0.74 -14.56 5.59
N LEU A 3 -0.50 -15.03 5.71
CA LEU A 3 -1.64 -14.28 6.27
C LEU A 3 -1.59 -14.07 7.79
N ALA A 4 -0.82 -14.87 8.53
CA ALA A 4 -0.73 -14.75 9.99
C ALA A 4 0.09 -13.53 10.43
N SER A 5 0.89 -12.97 9.54
CA SER A 5 1.81 -11.88 9.85
C SER A 5 1.40 -10.52 9.26
N GLN A 6 0.35 -10.45 8.43
CA GLN A 6 -0.35 -9.20 8.10
C GLN A 6 -1.51 -8.96 9.09
N PRO A 7 -1.56 -7.81 9.79
CA PRO A 7 -2.67 -7.44 10.66
C PRO A 7 -4.06 -7.48 9.99
N SER A 8 -4.11 -7.14 8.69
CA SER A 8 -5.35 -7.17 7.90
C SER A 8 -5.94 -8.58 7.76
N LYS A 9 -5.12 -9.62 7.87
CA LYS A 9 -5.45 -11.03 7.60
C LYS A 9 -6.10 -11.25 6.23
N LYS A 10 -5.81 -10.36 5.28
CA LYS A 10 -6.25 -10.41 3.88
C LYS A 10 -5.03 -10.33 2.98
N ILE A 11 -5.10 -11.02 1.85
CA ILE A 11 -4.14 -10.83 0.78
C ILE A 11 -4.34 -9.42 0.23
N VAL A 12 -3.24 -8.72 -0.03
CA VAL A 12 -3.25 -7.45 -0.77
C VAL A 12 -3.48 -7.79 -2.24
N GLU A 13 -4.54 -7.27 -2.81
CA GLU A 13 -4.90 -7.51 -4.20
C GLU A 13 -4.18 -6.55 -5.15
N VAL A 14 -4.04 -6.93 -6.42
CA VAL A 14 -3.33 -6.13 -7.43
C VAL A 14 -4.01 -4.76 -7.63
N GLU A 15 -5.33 -4.71 -7.51
CA GLU A 15 -6.15 -3.52 -7.62
C GLU A 15 -5.81 -2.48 -6.54
N GLU A 16 -5.41 -2.91 -5.34
CA GLU A 16 -4.99 -2.00 -4.27
C GLU A 16 -3.66 -1.33 -4.61
N VAL A 17 -2.72 -2.07 -5.20
CA VAL A 17 -1.44 -1.53 -5.69
C VAL A 17 -1.68 -0.56 -6.85
N ALA A 18 -2.56 -0.94 -7.79
CA ALA A 18 -2.93 -0.08 -8.91
C ALA A 18 -3.58 1.22 -8.45
N ALA A 19 -4.45 1.18 -7.43
CA ALA A 19 -5.09 2.37 -6.88
C ALA A 19 -4.07 3.36 -6.28
N ILE A 20 -3.06 2.87 -5.55
CA ILE A 20 -1.98 3.75 -5.06
C ILE A 20 -1.15 4.31 -6.21
N ALA A 21 -0.84 3.51 -7.23
CA ALA A 21 -0.11 4.02 -8.39
C ALA A 21 -0.89 5.16 -9.09
N VAL A 22 -2.20 4.99 -9.30
CA VAL A 22 -3.07 6.03 -9.86
C VAL A 22 -3.13 7.26 -8.97
N PHE A 23 -3.27 7.09 -7.65
CA PHE A 23 -3.24 8.21 -6.71
C PHE A 23 -1.92 8.98 -6.77
N LEU A 24 -0.78 8.30 -6.75
CA LEU A 24 0.54 8.93 -6.79
C LEU A 24 0.82 9.64 -8.12
N CYS A 25 0.20 9.23 -9.22
CA CYS A 25 0.27 9.90 -10.51
C CYS A 25 -0.73 11.07 -10.68
N SER A 26 -1.57 11.35 -9.68
CA SER A 26 -2.58 12.41 -9.73
C SER A 26 -2.15 13.68 -9.02
N ASP A 27 -2.84 14.79 -9.28
CA ASP A 27 -2.62 16.08 -8.60
C ASP A 27 -2.82 15.98 -7.07
N ALA A 28 -3.60 15.01 -6.59
CA ALA A 28 -3.84 14.80 -5.16
C ALA A 28 -2.57 14.40 -4.39
N ALA A 29 -1.57 13.86 -5.09
CA ALA A 29 -0.28 13.48 -4.52
C ALA A 29 0.84 14.50 -4.82
N ALA A 30 0.52 15.71 -5.27
CA ALA A 30 1.51 16.69 -5.76
C ALA A 30 2.66 17.04 -4.79
N SER A 31 2.48 16.84 -3.49
CA SER A 31 3.52 17.08 -2.46
C SER A 31 4.12 15.78 -1.88
N ILE A 32 3.78 14.62 -2.42
CA ILE A 32 4.33 13.33 -2.01
C ILE A 32 5.49 12.98 -2.94
N SER A 33 6.73 13.23 -2.50
CA SER A 33 7.94 12.93 -3.28
C SER A 33 9.05 12.39 -2.37
N GLY A 34 9.90 11.51 -2.90
CA GLY A 34 11.05 10.96 -2.17
C GLY A 34 10.67 10.05 -1.01
N THR A 35 9.45 9.50 -0.99
CA THR A 35 8.96 8.61 0.05
C THR A 35 8.49 7.28 -0.54
N SER A 36 8.59 6.21 0.26
CA SER A 36 8.01 4.90 -0.05
C SER A 36 6.66 4.77 0.64
N GLN A 37 5.64 4.33 -0.09
CA GLN A 37 4.31 4.03 0.46
C GLN A 37 4.17 2.51 0.64
N SER A 38 3.95 2.06 1.88
CA SER A 38 3.75 0.63 2.18
C SER A 38 2.33 0.19 1.86
N ILE A 39 2.21 -0.89 1.08
CA ILE A 39 0.95 -1.53 0.70
C ILE A 39 1.06 -3.03 1.04
N ASP A 40 1.05 -3.35 2.32
CA ASP A 40 1.46 -4.66 2.82
C ASP A 40 0.53 -5.22 3.90
N GLY A 41 -0.72 -4.76 3.94
CA GLY A 41 -1.71 -5.24 4.92
C GLY A 41 -1.34 -4.93 6.38
N GLY A 42 -0.41 -3.99 6.62
CA GLY A 42 0.07 -3.59 7.94
C GLY A 42 1.29 -4.37 8.42
N TRP A 43 1.99 -5.09 7.54
CA TRP A 43 3.18 -5.87 7.90
C TRP A 43 4.29 -4.99 8.47
N THR A 44 4.61 -3.89 7.80
CA THR A 44 5.68 -2.96 8.20
C THR A 44 5.38 -2.24 9.52
N ALA A 45 4.11 -2.11 9.90
CA ALA A 45 3.68 -1.34 11.07
C ALA A 45 3.62 -2.17 12.38
N ARG A 46 3.93 -3.47 12.31
CA ARG A 46 3.83 -4.40 13.45
C ARG A 46 4.98 -4.25 14.44
#